data_AF-A0A9D6AGV8-F1
#
_entry.id   AF-A0A9D6AGV8-F1
#
_cell.length_a   1.000
_cell.length_b   1.000
_cell.length_c   1.000
_cell.angle_alpha   90.00
_cell.angle_beta   90.00
_cell.angle_gamma   90.00
#
_symmetry.space_group_name_H-M   'P 1'
#
loop_
_entity.id
_entity.type
_entity.pdbx_description
1 polymer ?
#
loop_
_entity_poly.entity_id
_entity_poly.type
_entity_poly.pdbx_seq_one_letter_code
_entity_poly.pdbx_strand_id
1 'polypeptide(L)'
;MNEKFNRLRLIRSANVGPVSYVQLVRRYGSAGKALEMLPELAARGGGRAPKIASADAVQREMEQTAKLGAQYLFLGDPDYPYLLAELSNAPPAMIY
;
A
#
# COMPACT_ATOMS: atom_id res chain seq x y z
N MET A 1 -12.22 -1.82 8.41
CA MET A 1 -10.87 -2.42 8.32
C MET A 1 -9.84 -1.32 8.62
N ASN A 2 -8.72 -1.63 9.27
CA ASN A 2 -7.74 -0.63 9.71
C ASN A 2 -6.98 -0.01 8.51
N GLU A 3 -6.63 1.28 8.56
CA GLU A 3 -5.91 1.95 7.47
C GLU A 3 -4.51 1.37 7.25
N LYS A 4 -3.80 0.90 8.30
CA LYS A 4 -2.52 0.18 8.14
C LYS A 4 -2.66 -1.07 7.26
N PHE A 5 -3.75 -1.82 7.45
CA PHE A 5 -4.05 -2.99 6.63
C PHE A 5 -4.31 -2.59 5.17
N ASN A 6 -5.10 -1.53 4.94
CA ASN A 6 -5.37 -1.05 3.59
C ASN A 6 -4.10 -0.56 2.88
N ARG A 7 -3.21 0.15 3.59
CA ARG A 7 -1.92 0.61 3.07
C ARG A 7 -1.07 -0.58 2.64
N LEU A 8 -0.96 -1.62 3.46
CA LEU A 8 -0.23 -2.82 3.07
C LEU A 8 -0.89 -3.55 1.89
N ARG A 9 -2.21 -3.72 1.93
CA ARG A 9 -2.96 -4.39 0.86
C ARG A 9 -2.83 -3.67 -0.49
N LEU A 10 -2.78 -2.34 -0.49
CA LEU A 10 -2.59 -1.54 -1.69
C LEU A 10 -1.21 -1.81 -2.32
N ILE A 11 -0.12 -1.72 -1.56
CA ILE A 11 1.24 -1.95 -2.08
C ILE A 11 1.52 -3.44 -2.43
N ARG A 12 0.72 -4.38 -1.91
CA ARG A 12 0.78 -5.80 -2.28
C ARG A 12 -0.08 -6.16 -3.49
N SER A 13 -0.89 -5.23 -3.99
CA SER A 13 -1.71 -5.46 -5.18
C SER A 13 -0.86 -5.46 -6.45
N ALA A 14 -1.25 -6.27 -7.44
CA ALA A 14 -0.45 -6.43 -8.66
C ALA A 14 -0.27 -5.10 -9.38
N ASN A 15 0.92 -4.84 -9.93
CA ASN A 15 1.26 -3.60 -10.66
C ASN A 15 1.17 -2.30 -9.83
N VAL A 16 1.07 -2.39 -8.50
CA VAL A 16 1.19 -1.23 -7.61
C VAL A 16 2.61 -1.18 -7.06
N GLY A 17 3.45 -0.35 -7.68
CA GLY A 17 4.77 0.02 -7.14
C GLY A 17 4.72 1.27 -6.26
N PRO A 18 5.86 1.70 -5.68
CA PRO A 18 5.96 2.90 -4.83
C PRO A 18 5.34 4.16 -5.45
N VAL A 19 5.67 4.44 -6.72
CA VAL A 19 5.16 5.62 -7.43
C VAL A 19 3.65 5.55 -7.59
N SER A 20 3.12 4.43 -8.09
CA SER A 20 1.68 4.22 -8.27
C SER A 20 0.93 4.31 -6.94
N TYR A 21 1.49 3.74 -5.88
CA TYR A 21 0.92 3.80 -4.53
C TYR A 21 0.71 5.25 -4.09
N VAL A 22 1.77 6.08 -4.16
CA VAL A 22 1.71 7.48 -3.74
C VAL A 22 0.70 8.25 -4.59
N GLN A 23 0.69 8.04 -5.91
CA GLN A 23 -0.27 8.68 -6.81
C GLN A 23 -1.72 8.30 -6.48
N LEU A 24 -1.98 7.03 -6.19
CA LEU A 24 -3.31 6.53 -5.84
C LEU A 24 -3.78 7.10 -4.50
N VAL A 25 -2.94 7.04 -3.46
CA VAL A 25 -3.27 7.60 -2.14
C VAL A 25 -3.49 9.11 -2.23
N ARG A 26 -2.65 9.83 -2.97
CA ARG A 26 -2.82 11.29 -3.20
C ARG A 26 -4.12 11.60 -3.94
N ARG A 27 -4.49 10.79 -4.93
CA ARG A 27 -5.69 11.00 -5.75
C ARG A 27 -6.99 10.71 -5.00
N TYR A 28 -7.00 9.67 -4.17
CA TYR A 28 -8.22 9.19 -3.50
C TYR A 28 -8.26 9.48 -1.99
N GLY A 29 -7.20 10.05 -1.43
CA GLY A 29 -7.07 10.51 -0.05
C GLY A 29 -6.73 9.42 0.99
N SER A 30 -6.86 8.14 0.66
CA SER A 30 -6.51 7.02 1.56
C SER A 30 -6.24 5.75 0.78
N ALA A 31 -5.57 4.78 1.39
CA ALA A 31 -5.35 3.48 0.77
C ALA A 31 -6.66 2.69 0.63
N GLY A 32 -7.56 2.80 1.61
CA GLY A 32 -8.89 2.18 1.54
C GLY A 32 -9.69 2.63 0.32
N LYS A 33 -9.85 3.95 0.15
CA LYS A 33 -10.54 4.52 -1.03
C LYS A 33 -9.83 4.17 -2.34
N ALA A 34 -8.50 4.17 -2.36
CA ALA A 34 -7.75 3.77 -3.55
C ALA A 34 -8.07 2.33 -3.97
N LEU A 35 -8.14 1.38 -3.02
CA LEU A 35 -8.48 -0.01 -3.28
C LEU A 35 -9.89 -0.17 -3.86
N GLU A 36 -10.86 0.60 -3.38
CA GLU A 36 -12.24 0.62 -3.91
C GLU A 36 -12.28 1.08 -5.37
N MET A 37 -11.42 2.02 -5.75
CA MET A 37 -11.40 2.63 -7.08
C MET A 37 -10.50 1.92 -8.10
N LEU A 38 -9.61 1.02 -7.66
CA LEU A 38 -8.71 0.26 -8.53
C LEU A 38 -9.42 -0.51 -9.67
N PRO A 39 -10.57 -1.18 -9.45
CA PRO A 39 -11.30 -1.85 -10.52
C PRO A 39 -11.77 -0.88 -11.62
N GLU A 40 -12.14 0.35 -11.24
CA GLU A 40 -12.64 1.35 -12.20
C GLU A 40 -11.54 2.00 -13.05
N LEU A 41 -10.29 2.03 -12.57
CA LEU A 41 -9.16 2.61 -13.29
C LEU A 41 -8.90 1.91 -14.63
N ALA A 42 -9.10 0.60 -14.68
CA ALA A 42 -9.01 -0.21 -15.90
C ALA A 42 -9.99 0.23 -16.98
N ALA A 43 -11.24 0.49 -16.57
CA ALA A 43 -12.32 0.85 -17.46
C ALA A 43 -12.09 2.18 -18.17
N ARG A 44 -11.33 3.11 -17.54
CA ARG A 44 -11.04 4.45 -18.10
C ARG A 44 -9.74 4.50 -18.92
N GLY A 45 -8.77 3.64 -18.62
CA GLY A 45 -7.44 3.67 -19.24
C GLY A 45 -7.22 2.66 -20.37
N GLY A 46 -8.22 1.82 -20.69
CA GLY A 46 -8.10 0.77 -21.72
C GLY A 46 -7.19 -0.40 -21.34
N GLY A 47 -6.70 -0.43 -20.10
CA GLY A 47 -5.83 -1.48 -19.55
C GLY A 47 -6.57 -2.41 -18.60
N ARG A 48 -5.89 -3.47 -18.14
CA ARG A 48 -6.46 -4.42 -17.16
C ARG A 48 -6.32 -3.87 -15.73
N ALA A 49 -7.37 -4.04 -14.94
CA ALA A 49 -7.35 -3.65 -13.52
C ALA A 49 -6.23 -4.38 -12.77
N PRO A 50 -5.47 -3.68 -11.92
CA PRO A 50 -4.64 -4.30 -10.91
C PRO A 50 -5.43 -5.37 -10.15
N LYS A 51 -4.88 -6.59 -10.08
CA LYS A 51 -5.46 -7.60 -9.19
C LYS A 51 -5.20 -7.18 -7.75
N ILE A 52 -6.27 -6.85 -7.04
CA ILE A 52 -6.19 -6.49 -5.62
C ILE A 52 -5.67 -7.67 -4.82
N ALA A 53 -4.73 -7.41 -3.90
CA ALA A 53 -4.20 -8.43 -3.01
C ALA A 53 -5.30 -9.07 -2.16
N SER A 54 -5.18 -10.38 -1.91
CA SER A 54 -6.11 -11.10 -1.04
C SER A 54 -6.05 -10.54 0.37
N ALA A 55 -7.21 -10.28 0.97
CA ALA A 55 -7.28 -9.80 2.34
C ALA A 55 -6.67 -10.81 3.34
N ASP A 56 -6.94 -12.09 3.13
CA ASP A 56 -6.40 -13.18 3.94
C ASP A 56 -4.87 -13.30 3.83
N ALA A 57 -4.32 -13.12 2.64
CA ALA A 57 -2.86 -13.15 2.45
C ALA A 57 -2.16 -12.00 3.19
N VAL A 58 -2.72 -10.78 3.10
CA VAL A 58 -2.19 -9.60 3.79
C VAL A 58 -2.31 -9.75 5.31
N GLN A 59 -3.43 -10.30 5.78
CA GLN A 59 -3.63 -10.57 7.20
C GLN A 59 -2.58 -11.56 7.71
N ARG A 60 -2.35 -12.67 7.00
CA ARG A 60 -1.30 -13.64 7.33
C ARG A 60 0.10 -13.01 7.32
N GLU A 61 0.42 -12.16 6.34
CA GLU A 61 1.69 -11.43 6.28
C GLU A 61 1.89 -10.56 7.54
N MET A 62 0.86 -9.81 7.95
CA MET A 62 0.91 -8.97 9.14
C MET A 62 1.07 -9.80 10.42
N GLU A 63 0.32 -10.89 10.56
CA GLU A 63 0.40 -11.78 11.71
C GLU A 63 1.77 -12.47 11.82
N GLN A 64 2.34 -12.90 10.70
CA GLN A 64 3.68 -13.49 10.67
C GLN A 64 4.76 -12.47 11.03
N THR A 65 4.66 -11.25 10.51
CA THR A 65 5.57 -10.15 10.84
C THR A 65 5.54 -9.84 12.33
N ALA A 66 4.34 -9.73 12.91
CA ALA A 66 4.15 -9.50 14.34
C ALA A 66 4.70 -10.65 15.20
N LYS A 67 4.54 -11.92 14.78
CA LYS A 67 5.10 -13.09 15.48
C LYS A 67 6.64 -13.09 15.51
N LEU A 68 7.28 -12.45 14.54
CA LEU A 68 8.73 -12.26 14.50
C LEU A 68 9.20 -11.04 15.32
N GLY A 69 8.27 -10.33 15.98
CA GLY A 69 8.57 -9.14 16.77
C GLY A 69 8.75 -7.87 15.93
N ALA A 70 8.55 -7.94 14.61
CA ALA A 70 8.70 -6.81 13.71
C ALA A 70 7.42 -5.99 13.60
N GLN A 71 7.55 -4.71 13.25
CA GLN A 71 6.43 -3.80 13.06
C GLN A 71 6.47 -3.11 11.70
N TYR A 72 5.29 -2.86 11.13
CA TYR A 72 5.20 -2.07 9.90
C TYR A 72 5.31 -0.57 10.18
N LEU A 73 6.17 0.07 9.42
CA LEU A 73 6.34 1.52 9.31
C LEU A 73 5.97 1.95 7.90
N PHE A 74 5.03 2.88 7.76
CA PHE A 74 4.55 3.30 6.46
C PHE A 74 4.96 4.73 6.11
N LEU A 75 5.09 5.02 4.82
CA LEU A 75 5.47 6.35 4.33
C LEU A 75 4.52 7.44 4.83
N GLY A 76 5.05 8.42 5.57
CA GLY A 76 4.28 9.50 6.21
C GLY A 76 3.93 9.24 7.68
N ASP A 77 4.27 8.06 8.23
CA ASP A 77 4.25 7.85 9.68
C ASP A 77 5.38 8.69 10.33
N PRO A 78 5.20 9.16 11.58
CA PRO A 78 6.17 10.04 12.25
C PRO A 78 7.59 9.45 12.34
N ASP A 79 7.70 8.15 12.50
CA ASP A 79 8.99 7.45 12.66
C ASP A 79 9.63 7.08 11.31
N TYR A 80 8.96 7.35 10.17
CA TYR A 80 9.49 7.04 8.85
C TYR A 80 10.72 7.94 8.57
N PRO A 81 11.90 7.37 8.20
CA PRO A 81 13.10 8.17 7.99
C PRO A 81 12.91 9.28 6.96
N TYR A 82 13.03 10.53 7.39
CA TYR A 82 12.74 11.71 6.57
C TYR A 82 13.51 11.70 5.24
N LEU A 83 14.82 11.45 5.27
CA LEU A 83 15.64 11.41 4.05
C LEU A 83 15.23 10.29 3.07
N LEU A 84 14.69 9.18 3.58
CA LEU A 84 14.18 8.12 2.73
C LEU A 84 12.85 8.52 2.07
N ALA A 85 12.01 9.30 2.77
CA ALA A 85 10.74 9.80 2.25
C ALA A 85 10.90 10.79 1.09
N GLU A 86 12.04 11.46 0.98
CA GLU A 86 12.37 12.39 -0.11
C GLU A 86 12.64 11.69 -1.45
N LEU A 87 12.86 10.36 -1.44
CA LEU A 87 13.09 9.62 -2.68
C LEU A 87 11.79 9.50 -3.49
N SER A 88 11.89 9.70 -4.81
CA SER A 88 10.76 9.53 -5.73
C SER A 88 10.18 8.11 -5.76
N ASN A 89 10.96 7.13 -5.30
CA ASN A 89 10.58 5.72 -5.17
C ASN A 89 10.63 5.21 -3.72
N ALA A 90 10.47 6.08 -2.72
CA ALA A 90 10.47 5.72 -1.31
C ALA A 90 9.55 4.51 -1.04
N PRO A 91 10.00 3.47 -0.32
CA PRO A 91 9.20 2.28 -0.07
C PRO A 91 7.96 2.63 0.78
N PRO A 92 6.72 2.37 0.31
CA PRO A 92 5.52 2.76 1.04
C PRO A 92 5.33 2.06 2.39
N ALA A 93 5.96 0.91 2.57
CA ALA A 93 5.91 0.09 3.77
C ALA A 93 7.29 -0.55 4.00
N MET A 94 7.75 -0.50 5.24
CA MET A 94 8.95 -1.17 5.72
C MET A 94 8.60 -1.96 6.99
N ILE A 95 9.44 -2.94 7.33
CA ILE A 95 9.40 -3.62 8.61
C ILE A 95 10.69 -3.33 9.37
N TYR A 96 10.61 -3.18 10.68
CA TYR A 96 11.75 -3.00 11.58
C TYR A 96 11.56 -3.83 12.85
#